data_AF-A0A2T3JKD3-F1
#
_entry.id   AF-A0A2T3JKD3-F1
#
_cell.length_a   1.000
_cell.length_b   1.000
_cell.length_c   1.000
_cell.angle_alpha   90.00
_cell.angle_beta   90.00
_cell.angle_gamma   90.00
#
_symmetry.space_group_name_H-M   'P 1'
#
loop_
_entity.id
_entity.type
_entity.pdbx_description
1 polymer ?
#
loop_
_entity_poly.entity_id
_entity_poly.type
_entity_poly.pdbx_seq_one_letter_code
_entity_poly.pdbx_strand_id
1 'polypeptide(L)' 'MTEALDQAQEFETLYRDQSLRHQLASRPQELPDEDEHGRYCLSCGLTIPLDRLEAAPNAVRCVPCQAGKEHT' A
#
# COMPACT_ATOMS: atom_id res chain seq x y z
N MET A 1 4.32 -20.06 35.98
CA MET A 1 4.95 -20.38 34.67
C MET A 1 4.05 -19.96 33.51
N THR A 2 2.72 -20.11 33.62
CA THR A 2 1.74 -19.59 32.65
C THR A 2 1.67 -18.07 32.63
N GLU A 3 1.64 -17.42 33.81
CA GLU A 3 1.52 -15.96 33.91
C GLU A 3 2.63 -15.17 33.17
N ALA A 4 3.85 -15.70 33.15
CA ALA A 4 4.97 -15.07 32.42
C ALA A 4 4.84 -15.25 30.90
N LEU A 5 4.24 -16.34 30.44
CA LEU A 5 3.93 -16.58 29.03
C LEU A 5 2.77 -15.69 28.58
N ASP A 6 1.69 -15.61 29.38
CA ASP A 6 0.56 -14.73 29.13
C ASP A 6 1.00 -13.25 29.01
N GLN A 7 1.86 -12.79 29.92
CA GLN A 7 2.44 -11.43 29.88
C GLN A 7 3.28 -11.19 28.61
N ALA A 8 4.11 -12.15 28.22
CA ALA A 8 4.92 -12.03 27.01
C ALA A 8 4.04 -11.97 25.74
N GLN A 9 2.98 -12.76 25.68
CA GLN A 9 2.02 -12.78 24.57
C GLN A 9 1.24 -11.46 24.46
N GLU A 10 0.84 -10.88 25.59
CA GLU A 10 0.17 -9.57 25.61
C GLU A 10 1.08 -8.49 25.04
N PHE A 11 2.36 -8.47 25.46
CA PHE A 11 3.33 -7.49 24.98
C PHE A 11 3.61 -7.61 23.48
N GLU A 12 3.81 -8.83 22.97
CA GLU A 12 3.95 -9.11 21.54
C GLU A 12 2.73 -8.63 20.74
N THR A 13 1.52 -8.89 21.25
CA THR A 13 0.27 -8.48 20.61
C THR A 13 0.17 -6.97 20.52
N LEU A 14 0.47 -6.26 21.62
CA LEU A 14 0.46 -4.80 21.67
C LEU A 14 1.48 -4.20 20.71
N TYR A 15 2.71 -4.73 20.72
CA TYR A 15 3.77 -4.26 19.83
C TYR A 15 3.42 -4.46 18.35
N ARG A 16 2.89 -5.65 18.01
CA ARG A 16 2.44 -5.96 16.65
C ARG A 16 1.32 -5.04 16.20
N ASP A 17 0.30 -4.84 17.02
CA ASP A 17 -0.84 -3.97 16.72
C ASP A 17 -0.38 -2.50 16.54
N GLN A 18 0.51 -2.01 17.39
CA GLN A 18 1.08 -0.67 17.25
C GLN A 18 1.86 -0.51 15.93
N SER A 19 2.69 -1.49 15.59
CA SER A 19 3.45 -1.49 14.32
C SER A 19 2.51 -1.50 13.11
N LEU A 20 1.45 -2.32 13.13
CA LEU A 20 0.46 -2.38 12.06
C LEU A 20 -0.28 -1.05 11.91
N ARG A 21 -0.72 -0.44 13.02
CA ARG A 21 -1.37 0.88 12.99
C ARG A 21 -0.46 1.95 12.43
N HIS A 22 0.81 1.96 12.82
CA HIS A 22 1.78 2.92 12.29
C HIS A 22 1.99 2.74 10.78
N GLN A 23 2.11 1.49 10.30
CA GLN A 23 2.23 1.20 8.87
C GLN A 23 0.99 1.62 8.08
N LEU A 24 -0.20 1.38 8.62
CA LEU A 24 -1.46 1.80 7.99
C LEU A 24 -1.60 3.33 7.96
N ALA A 25 -1.22 4.03 9.03
CA ALA A 25 -1.28 5.48 9.11
C ALA A 25 -0.22 6.19 8.23
N SER A 26 0.95 5.58 8.05
CA SER A 26 2.04 6.14 7.25
C SER A 26 1.94 5.85 5.76
N ARG A 27 1.04 4.95 5.33
CA ARG A 27 0.80 4.72 3.89
C ARG A 27 0.07 5.92 3.30
N PRO A 28 0.70 6.68 2.38
CA PRO A 28 -0.01 7.74 1.68
C PRO A 28 -1.16 7.11 0.87
N GLN A 29 -2.39 7.57 1.12
CA GLN A 29 -3.51 7.30 0.22
C GLN A 29 -3.29 8.13 -1.05
N GLU A 30 -2.68 7.50 -2.04
CA GLU A 30 -2.56 8.06 -3.38
C GLU A 30 -3.93 7.91 -4.07
N LEU A 31 -4.60 9.03 -4.34
CA LEU A 31 -5.86 9.04 -5.09
C LEU A 31 -5.56 8.83 -6.59
N PRO A 32 -6.29 7.94 -7.28
CA PRO A 32 -6.16 7.81 -8.73
C PRO A 32 -6.51 9.11 -9.44
N ASP A 33 -5.75 9.44 -10.48
CA ASP A 33 -6.08 10.50 -11.44
C ASP A 33 -6.84 9.84 -12.59
N GLU A 34 -8.16 10.05 -12.65
CA GLU A 34 -9.06 9.44 -13.63
C GLU A 34 -9.99 10.46 -14.28
N ASP A 35 -10.09 10.40 -15.61
CA ASP A 35 -11.01 11.20 -16.43
C ASP A 35 -11.91 10.29 -17.28
N GLU A 36 -12.77 10.89 -18.12
CA GLU A 36 -13.60 10.19 -19.12
C GLU A 36 -12.77 9.30 -20.08
N HIS A 37 -11.48 9.60 -20.24
CA HIS A 37 -10.56 8.88 -21.14
C HIS A 37 -9.77 7.74 -20.47
N GLY A 38 -9.93 7.54 -19.16
CA GLY A 38 -9.24 6.49 -18.40
C GLY A 38 -8.37 7.02 -17.26
N ARG A 39 -7.49 6.16 -16.72
CA ARG A 39 -6.62 6.52 -15.60
C ARG A 39 -5.20 6.83 -16.03
N TYR A 40 -4.56 7.75 -15.34
CA TYR A 40 -3.21 8.20 -15.63
C TYR A 40 -2.25 7.91 -14.47
N CYS A 41 -0.99 7.71 -14.82
CA CYS A 41 0.07 7.46 -13.86
C CYS A 41 0.49 8.75 -13.16
N LEU A 42 0.41 8.78 -11.83
CA LEU A 42 0.85 9.90 -10.99
C LEU A 42 2.37 10.22 -11.04
N SER A 43 3.19 9.44 -11.76
CA SER A 43 4.64 9.71 -11.91
C SER A 43 4.96 10.31 -13.27
N CYS A 44 4.48 9.68 -14.34
CA CYS A 44 4.87 10.01 -15.71
C CYS A 44 3.75 10.63 -16.55
N GLY A 45 2.51 10.69 -16.04
CA GLY A 45 1.36 11.24 -16.75
C GLY A 45 0.85 10.37 -17.90
N LEU A 46 1.42 9.19 -18.13
CA LEU A 46 0.95 8.26 -19.16
C LEU A 46 -0.29 7.49 -18.69
N THR A 47 -1.18 7.16 -19.63
CA THR A 47 -2.35 6.33 -19.37
C THR A 47 -1.94 4.95 -18.85
N ILE A 48 -2.60 4.48 -17.79
CA ILE A 48 -2.38 3.15 -17.22
C ILE A 48 -3.04 2.12 -18.15
N PRO A 49 -2.31 1.09 -18.59
CA PRO A 49 -2.87 0.07 -19.47
C PRO A 49 -4.04 -0.66 -18.80
N LEU A 50 -5.09 -0.97 -19.58
CA LEU A 50 -6.31 -1.59 -19.07
C LEU A 50 -6.03 -2.93 -18.38
N ASP A 51 -5.16 -3.77 -18.94
CA ASP A 51 -4.72 -5.04 -18.35
C ASP A 51 -4.22 -4.88 -16.90
N ARG A 52 -3.54 -3.77 -16.60
CA ARG A 52 -3.11 -3.44 -15.24
C ARG A 52 -4.29 -3.02 -14.35
N LEU A 53 -5.25 -2.27 -14.88
CA LEU A 53 -6.44 -1.88 -14.14
C LEU A 53 -7.37 -3.07 -13.88
N GLU A 54 -7.40 -4.06 -14.78
CA GLU A 54 -8.10 -5.33 -14.59
C GLU A 54 -7.46 -6.17 -13.48
N ALA A 55 -6.13 -6.28 -13.48
CA ALA A 55 -5.40 -7.00 -12.42
C ALA A 55 -5.39 -6.25 -11.08
N ALA A 56 -5.31 -4.93 -11.12
CA ALA A 56 -5.19 -4.05 -9.96
C ALA A 56 -6.05 -2.77 -10.16
N PRO A 57 -7.35 -2.82 -9.81
CA PRO A 57 -8.29 -1.72 -10.06
C PRO A 57 -8.06 -0.50 -9.18
N ASN A 58 -7.06 -0.49 -8.31
CA ASN A 58 -6.65 0.67 -7.52
C ASN A 58 -5.25 1.15 -7.91
N ALA A 59 -4.72 0.73 -9.05
CA ALA A 59 -3.42 1.16 -9.53
C ALA A 59 -3.43 2.66 -9.89
N VAL A 60 -2.50 3.40 -9.30
CA VAL A 60 -2.29 4.85 -9.51
C VAL A 60 -0.99 5.17 -10.27
N ARG A 61 -0.18 4.15 -10.59
CA ARG A 61 1.07 4.27 -11.33
C ARG A 61 1.13 3.21 -12.44
N CYS A 62 1.97 3.43 -13.45
CA CYS A 62 2.29 2.41 -14.46
C CYS A 62 3.37 1.44 -13.92
N VAL A 63 3.56 0.28 -14.59
CA VAL A 63 4.46 -0.80 -14.10
C VAL A 63 5.88 -0.31 -13.85
N PRO A 64 6.53 0.40 -14.79
CA PRO A 64 7.89 0.87 -14.56
C PRO A 64 8.00 1.89 -13.42
N CYS A 65 7.02 2.81 -13.29
CA CYS A 65 7.04 3.80 -12.22
C CYS A 65 6.76 3.19 -10.84
N GLN A 66 5.89 2.18 -10.77
CA GLN A 66 5.66 1.43 -9.53
C GLN A 66 6.93 0.67 -9.12
N ALA A 67 7.57 -0.03 -10.05
CA ALA A 67 8.82 -0.74 -9.78
C ALA A 67 9.92 0.22 -9.30
N GLY A 68 10.09 1.38 -9.95
CA GLY A 68 11.05 2.38 -9.49
C GLY A 68 10.81 2.86 -8.04
N LYS A 69 9.55 3.03 -7.64
CA LYS A 69 9.16 3.42 -6.28
C LYS A 69 9.41 2.32 -5.25
N GLU A 70 9.22 1.05 -5.59
CA GLU A 70 9.38 -0.09 -4.67
C GLU A 70 10.85 -0.49 -4.47
N HIS A 71 11.71 -0.18 -5.43
CA HIS A 71 13.15 -0.44 -5.37
C HIS A 71 13.97 0.68 -4.69
N THR A 72 13.33 1.78 -4.28
CA THR A 72 13.96 2.92 -3.59
C THR A 72 13.58 2.91 -2.11
#